data_AF-A0A2A2VE15-F1
#
_entry.id   AF-A0A2A2VE15-F1
#
_cell.length_a   1.000
_cell.length_b   1.000
_cell.length_c   1.000
_cell.angle_alpha   90.00
_cell.angle_beta   90.00
_cell.angle_gamma   90.00
#
_symmetry.space_group_name_H-M   'P 1'
#
loop_
_entity.id
_entity.type
_entity.pdbx_description
1 polymer ?
#
loop_
_entity_poly.entity_id
_entity_poly.type
_entity_poly.pdbx_seq_one_letter_code
_entity_poly.pdbx_strand_id
1 'polypeptide(L)'
;MSGVIEVEGAGRVPYHPNIGEIRTEAKLRRALKDFPPLAWFTSEVAVPNCLRNTQFSFVDNKTGEVKHDERAGKEVSDALALNRVAIGFRLADVPSIMPWPEYAGFSTAEGRELNESAQEMGDDPTKWFVSETPVDLLKSIQFWSSVSILKPYLERRDAYLKDMHNMVRNCRERDGIYIPPSWLKPDQARALVARFGVPVFDGDQKLPEQIG
;
A
#
# COMPACT_ATOMS: atom_id res chain seq x y z
N MET A 1 -0.18 5.42 -14.83
CA MET A 1 -0.91 4.54 -13.89
C MET A 1 -1.73 5.39 -12.94
N SER A 2 -3.06 5.34 -13.05
CA SER A 2 -3.98 6.01 -12.14
C SER A 2 -3.81 5.50 -10.71
N GLY A 3 -3.76 6.39 -9.73
CA GLY A 3 -3.87 6.03 -8.32
C GLY A 3 -5.23 5.41 -8.02
N VAL A 4 -5.28 4.10 -8.05
CA VAL A 4 -6.37 3.28 -7.55
C VAL A 4 -5.75 2.32 -6.53
N ILE A 5 -6.52 1.89 -5.53
CA ILE A 5 -6.12 0.71 -4.76
C ILE A 5 -6.36 -0.46 -5.69
N GLU A 6 -5.28 -1.07 -6.16
CA GLU A 6 -5.36 -2.31 -6.92
C GLU A 6 -5.86 -3.43 -6.02
N VAL A 7 -6.59 -4.34 -6.65
CA VAL A 7 -7.00 -5.60 -6.05
C VAL A 7 -5.75 -6.33 -5.55
N GLU A 8 -5.81 -6.89 -4.33
CA GLU A 8 -4.67 -7.62 -3.77
C GLU A 8 -4.17 -8.71 -4.74
N GLY A 9 -2.85 -8.76 -4.95
CA GLY A 9 -2.21 -9.73 -5.85
C GLY A 9 -2.15 -9.32 -7.33
N ALA A 10 -2.79 -8.22 -7.74
CA ALA A 10 -2.74 -7.73 -9.12
C ALA A 10 -1.57 -6.77 -9.40
N GLY A 11 -0.89 -6.26 -8.36
CA GLY A 11 0.12 -5.22 -8.47
C GLY A 11 1.55 -5.70 -8.74
N ARG A 12 2.40 -4.78 -9.22
CA ARG A 12 3.84 -5.02 -9.42
C ARG A 12 4.57 -5.05 -8.09
N VAL A 13 5.58 -5.92 -7.97
CA VAL A 13 6.42 -6.04 -6.77
C VAL A 13 7.21 -4.74 -6.55
N PRO A 14 7.15 -4.13 -5.35
CA PRO A 14 7.91 -2.92 -5.06
C PRO A 14 9.42 -3.17 -5.00
N TYR A 15 10.21 -2.16 -5.39
CA TYR A 15 11.67 -2.24 -5.49
C TYR A 15 12.37 -1.18 -4.63
N HIS A 16 13.43 -1.60 -3.90
CA HIS A 16 14.30 -0.71 -3.14
C HIS A 16 15.74 -0.72 -3.69
N PRO A 17 16.35 0.45 -3.92
CA PRO A 17 17.63 0.55 -4.64
C PRO A 17 18.82 -0.17 -3.98
N ASN A 18 18.82 -0.29 -2.64
CA ASN A 18 19.91 -0.93 -1.91
C ASN A 18 19.64 -2.39 -1.50
N ILE A 19 18.38 -2.84 -1.47
CA ILE A 19 18.00 -4.15 -0.90
C ILE A 19 17.22 -5.03 -1.91
N GLY A 20 16.94 -4.53 -3.11
CA GLY A 20 16.32 -5.31 -4.17
C GLY A 20 14.79 -5.29 -4.16
N GLU A 21 14.18 -6.34 -4.70
CA GLU A 21 12.73 -6.53 -4.67
C GLU A 21 12.24 -6.79 -3.24
N ILE A 22 11.27 -6.00 -2.80
CA ILE A 22 10.61 -6.20 -1.52
C ILE A 22 9.51 -7.22 -1.76
N ARG A 23 9.70 -8.42 -1.23
CA ARG A 23 8.69 -9.48 -1.25
C ARG A 23 8.15 -9.70 0.15
N THR A 24 6.91 -10.17 0.17
CA THR A 24 6.24 -10.59 1.39
C THR A 24 5.87 -12.05 1.19
N GLU A 25 6.27 -12.91 2.12
CA GLU A 25 6.06 -14.35 1.92
C GLU A 25 4.59 -14.73 2.04
N ALA A 26 3.97 -15.09 0.92
CA ALA A 26 2.61 -15.60 0.89
C ALA A 26 2.42 -16.85 1.79
N LYS A 27 3.48 -17.64 2.04
CA LYS A 27 3.41 -18.85 2.89
C LYS A 27 3.26 -18.54 4.38
N LEU A 28 3.78 -17.40 4.85
CA LEU A 28 3.66 -16.94 6.23
C LEU A 28 2.45 -16.02 6.42
N ARG A 29 1.95 -15.44 5.34
CA ARG A 29 0.61 -14.85 5.25
C ARG A 29 -0.46 -15.95 5.15
N ARG A 30 -0.54 -16.86 6.12
CA ARG A 30 -1.67 -17.80 6.18
C ARG A 30 -2.99 -17.01 6.04
N ALA A 31 -3.08 -15.89 6.77
CA ALA A 31 -4.15 -14.90 6.65
C ALA A 31 -4.39 -14.39 5.21
N LEU A 32 -3.42 -13.76 4.51
CA LEU A 32 -3.69 -13.16 3.18
C LEU A 32 -3.89 -14.14 2.01
N LYS A 33 -3.60 -15.44 2.20
CA LYS A 33 -4.00 -16.48 1.25
C LYS A 33 -5.49 -16.79 1.32
N ASP A 34 -6.10 -16.57 2.48
CA ASP A 34 -7.51 -16.85 2.74
C ASP A 34 -8.39 -15.69 2.28
N PHE A 35 -7.82 -14.49 2.10
CA PHE A 35 -8.54 -13.37 1.51
C PHE A 35 -8.58 -13.50 -0.01
N PRO A 36 -9.78 -13.52 -0.63
CA PRO A 36 -9.87 -13.39 -2.08
C PRO A 36 -9.19 -12.09 -2.54
N PRO A 37 -8.66 -12.06 -3.78
CA PRO A 37 -8.04 -10.89 -4.36
C PRO A 37 -9.12 -9.83 -4.55
N LEU A 38 -9.30 -8.99 -3.53
CA LEU A 38 -10.23 -7.85 -3.47
C LEU A 38 -9.47 -6.66 -2.89
N ALA A 39 -10.04 -5.46 -3.03
CA ALA A 39 -9.62 -4.35 -2.19
C ALA A 39 -10.34 -4.45 -0.83
N TRP A 40 -9.58 -4.54 0.26
CA TRP A 40 -10.08 -4.72 1.62
C TRP A 40 -10.01 -3.43 2.43
N PHE A 41 -11.07 -3.17 3.20
CA PHE A 41 -11.21 -1.99 4.05
C PHE A 41 -11.77 -2.37 5.41
N THR A 42 -11.54 -1.49 6.39
CA THR A 42 -12.10 -1.59 7.74
C THR A 42 -12.62 -0.23 8.18
N SER A 43 -13.64 -0.21 9.04
CA SER A 43 -14.13 1.02 9.66
C SER A 43 -13.14 1.63 10.67
N GLU A 44 -12.15 0.86 11.12
CA GLU A 44 -11.19 1.29 12.13
C GLU A 44 -9.86 1.72 11.49
N VAL A 45 -9.23 2.77 12.02
CA VAL A 45 -7.89 3.22 11.58
C VAL A 45 -6.82 2.33 12.22
N ALA A 46 -6.84 1.06 11.85
CA ALA A 46 -5.94 0.03 12.36
C ALA A 46 -5.73 -1.06 11.31
N VAL A 47 -4.54 -1.66 11.32
CA VAL A 47 -4.30 -2.90 10.59
C VAL A 47 -4.97 -4.04 11.38
N PRO A 48 -5.87 -4.84 10.79
CA PRO A 48 -6.46 -6.02 11.44
C PRO A 48 -5.38 -6.91 12.05
N ASN A 49 -5.65 -7.47 13.23
CA ASN A 49 -4.71 -8.29 13.98
C ASN A 49 -4.22 -9.49 13.18
N CYS A 50 -5.10 -10.11 12.39
CA CYS A 50 -4.78 -11.22 11.50
C CYS A 50 -3.73 -10.85 10.43
N LEU A 51 -3.57 -9.56 10.11
CA LEU A 51 -2.60 -9.07 9.13
C LEU A 51 -1.27 -8.59 9.76
N ARG A 52 -1.18 -8.50 11.09
CA ARG A 52 0.00 -7.95 11.78
C ARG A 52 1.22 -8.88 11.77
N ASN A 53 1.02 -10.19 11.66
CA ASN A 53 2.09 -11.19 11.67
C ASN A 53 2.69 -11.44 10.28
N THR A 54 3.13 -10.37 9.61
CA THR A 54 3.79 -10.48 8.29
C THR A 54 5.31 -10.55 8.47
N GLN A 55 5.93 -11.65 8.05
CA GLN A 55 7.40 -11.73 7.91
C GLN A 55 7.80 -11.22 6.53
N PHE A 56 8.77 -10.30 6.49
CA PHE A 56 9.32 -9.75 5.25
C PHE A 56 10.52 -10.57 4.81
N SER A 57 10.65 -10.75 3.50
CA SER A 57 11.84 -11.35 2.90
C SER A 57 12.34 -10.47 1.74
N PHE A 58 13.64 -10.41 1.60
CA PHE A 58 14.30 -9.62 0.57
C PHE A 58 14.97 -10.56 -0.41
N VAL A 59 14.84 -10.25 -1.71
CA VAL A 59 15.53 -11.01 -2.75
C VAL A 59 16.65 -10.14 -3.31
N ASP A 60 17.89 -10.58 -3.15
CA ASP A 60 19.03 -9.91 -3.75
C ASP A 60 19.01 -10.14 -5.27
N ASN A 61 18.93 -9.07 -6.05
CA ASN A 61 18.82 -9.15 -7.51
C ASN A 61 20.10 -9.65 -8.21
N LYS A 62 21.26 -9.65 -7.54
CA LYS A 62 22.53 -10.14 -8.09
C LYS A 62 22.75 -11.61 -7.81
N THR A 63 22.36 -12.08 -6.63
CA THR A 63 22.62 -13.47 -6.20
C THR A 63 21.36 -14.35 -6.24
N GLY A 64 20.17 -13.76 -6.29
CA GLY A 64 18.89 -14.46 -6.17
C GLY A 64 18.61 -14.99 -4.77
N GLU A 65 19.47 -14.67 -3.80
CA GLU A 65 19.37 -15.17 -2.43
C GLU A 65 18.21 -14.52 -1.69
N VAL A 66 17.37 -15.33 -1.04
CA VAL A 66 16.29 -14.88 -0.17
C VAL A 66 16.87 -14.65 1.22
N LYS A 67 16.90 -13.40 1.67
CA LYS A 67 17.28 -13.03 3.03
C LYS A 67 16.04 -12.78 3.86
N HIS A 68 15.87 -13.58 4.91
CA HIS A 68 14.90 -13.34 5.96
C HIS A 68 15.60 -12.52 7.04
N ASP A 69 15.14 -11.31 7.29
CA ASP A 69 15.78 -10.49 8.32
C ASP A 69 15.12 -10.74 9.68
N GLU A 70 15.85 -11.39 10.59
CA GLU A 70 15.43 -11.61 11.97
C GLU A 70 15.63 -10.37 12.86
N ARG A 71 16.33 -9.34 12.38
CA ARG A 71 16.59 -8.11 13.15
C ARG A 71 16.46 -6.88 12.27
N ALA A 72 15.35 -6.16 12.45
CA ALA A 72 15.08 -4.90 11.76
C ALA A 72 16.21 -3.86 11.94
N GLY A 73 17.16 -3.84 11.02
CA GLY A 73 18.09 -2.72 10.86
C GLY A 73 17.36 -1.46 10.43
N LYS A 74 18.04 -0.30 10.46
CA LYS A 74 17.45 1.00 10.08
C LYS A 74 16.86 1.00 8.66
N GLU A 75 17.48 0.28 7.74
CA GLU A 75 17.03 0.16 6.34
C GLU A 75 15.74 -0.66 6.20
N VAL A 76 15.60 -1.73 7.01
CA VAL A 76 14.34 -2.49 7.13
C VAL A 76 13.28 -1.67 7.85
N SER A 77 13.69 -0.82 8.79
CA SER A 77 12.78 0.09 9.49
C SER A 77 12.18 1.15 8.55
N ASP A 78 12.95 1.65 7.60
CA ASP A 78 12.48 2.61 6.61
C ASP A 78 11.51 1.93 5.62
N ALA A 79 11.80 0.70 5.17
CA ALA A 79 10.94 -0.13 4.33
C ALA A 79 9.59 -0.49 5.01
N LEU A 80 9.61 -0.72 6.32
CA LEU A 80 8.45 -1.09 7.13
C LEU A 80 7.60 0.12 7.55
N ALA A 81 8.19 1.31 7.75
CA ALA A 81 7.45 2.54 8.06
C ALA A 81 6.52 2.96 6.91
N LEU A 82 6.82 2.56 5.68
CA LEU A 82 5.97 2.77 4.50
C LEU A 82 4.71 1.91 4.49
N ASN A 83 4.68 0.85 5.29
CA ASN A 83 3.61 -0.13 5.29
C ASN A 83 2.52 0.13 6.34
N ARG A 84 2.59 1.27 7.05
CA ARG A 84 1.53 1.68 7.98
C ARG A 84 0.93 3.00 7.54
N VAL A 85 0.20 2.90 6.44
CA VAL A 85 -0.66 3.94 5.92
C VAL A 85 -2.10 3.46 6.03
N ALA A 86 -3.02 4.35 6.38
CA ALA A 86 -4.45 4.13 6.17
C ALA A 86 -5.01 5.28 5.32
N ILE A 87 -5.71 4.92 4.25
CA ILE A 87 -6.36 5.86 3.34
C ILE A 87 -7.86 5.78 3.60
N GLY A 88 -8.47 6.90 3.99
CA GLY A 88 -9.89 6.95 4.33
C GLY A 88 -10.75 7.43 3.16
N PHE A 89 -11.89 6.78 2.97
CA PHE A 89 -12.88 7.09 1.96
C PHE A 89 -14.24 7.30 2.61
N ARG A 90 -15.12 8.08 1.97
CA ARG A 90 -16.55 8.06 2.31
C ARG A 90 -17.20 6.94 1.52
N LEU A 91 -17.97 6.08 2.18
CA LEU A 91 -18.69 4.98 1.52
C LEU A 91 -19.61 5.50 0.40
N ALA A 92 -20.28 6.63 0.62
CA ALA A 92 -21.15 7.26 -0.38
C ALA A 92 -20.41 7.68 -1.68
N ASP A 93 -19.10 7.95 -1.62
CA ASP A 93 -18.32 8.38 -2.78
C ASP A 93 -17.76 7.17 -3.56
N VAL A 94 -17.77 5.98 -2.95
CA VAL A 94 -17.22 4.74 -3.53
C VAL A 94 -18.29 3.63 -3.52
N PRO A 95 -19.23 3.64 -4.47
CA PRO A 95 -20.39 2.73 -4.46
C PRO A 95 -20.02 1.26 -4.71
N SER A 96 -18.79 0.97 -5.13
CA SER A 96 -18.30 -0.40 -5.30
C SER A 96 -17.89 -1.07 -3.99
N ILE A 97 -17.73 -0.30 -2.91
CA ILE A 97 -17.43 -0.85 -1.58
C ILE A 97 -18.73 -1.37 -0.98
N MET A 98 -18.71 -2.62 -0.53
CA MET A 98 -19.81 -3.25 0.19
C MET A 98 -19.32 -3.86 1.51
N PRO A 99 -20.18 -3.96 2.54
CA PRO A 99 -19.86 -4.70 3.75
C PRO A 99 -19.49 -6.15 3.41
N TRP A 100 -18.43 -6.67 4.04
CA TRP A 100 -18.00 -8.07 3.85
C TRP A 100 -19.14 -9.06 4.12
N PRO A 101 -20.00 -8.91 5.16
CA PRO A 101 -21.17 -9.78 5.35
C PRO A 101 -22.18 -9.82 4.21
N GLU A 102 -22.23 -8.80 3.37
CA GLU A 102 -23.13 -8.71 2.22
C GLU A 102 -22.50 -9.28 0.94
N TYR A 103 -21.19 -9.50 0.93
CA TYR A 103 -20.48 -10.05 -0.21
C TYR A 103 -20.68 -11.58 -0.32
N ALA A 104 -20.86 -12.08 -1.55
CA ALA A 104 -21.17 -13.50 -1.79
C ALA A 104 -20.12 -14.47 -1.22
N GLY A 105 -18.85 -14.04 -1.15
CA GLY A 105 -17.75 -14.78 -0.55
C GLY A 105 -17.88 -15.02 0.96
N PHE A 106 -18.64 -14.21 1.70
CA PHE A 106 -18.73 -14.30 3.16
C PHE A 106 -19.22 -15.67 3.66
N SER A 107 -20.19 -16.23 2.94
CA SER A 107 -20.85 -17.48 3.29
C SER A 107 -20.25 -18.73 2.62
N THR A 108 -19.17 -18.59 1.85
CA THR A 108 -18.49 -19.77 1.26
C THR A 108 -17.73 -20.54 2.33
N ALA A 109 -17.19 -21.72 1.99
CA ALA A 109 -16.37 -22.48 2.94
C ALA A 109 -15.10 -21.70 3.30
N GLU A 110 -14.47 -21.10 2.29
CA GLU A 110 -13.28 -20.26 2.41
C GLU A 110 -13.58 -19.00 3.22
N GLY A 111 -14.70 -18.32 2.94
CA GLY A 111 -15.12 -17.14 3.69
C GLY A 111 -15.39 -17.43 5.16
N ARG A 112 -15.97 -18.60 5.49
CA ARG A 112 -16.17 -19.03 6.89
C ARG A 112 -14.84 -19.28 7.60
N GLU A 113 -13.92 -20.02 6.99
CA GLU A 113 -12.58 -20.27 7.56
C GLU A 113 -11.82 -18.95 7.80
N LEU A 114 -11.92 -18.01 6.85
CA LEU A 114 -11.38 -16.67 7.00
C LEU A 114 -12.01 -15.92 8.19
N ASN A 115 -13.34 -15.96 8.32
CA ASN A 115 -14.05 -15.29 9.40
C ASN A 115 -13.67 -15.86 10.78
N GLU A 116 -13.62 -17.18 10.90
CA GLU A 116 -13.27 -17.89 12.13
C GLU A 116 -11.83 -17.56 12.56
N SER A 117 -10.88 -17.66 11.63
CA SER A 117 -9.46 -17.36 11.90
C SER A 117 -9.24 -15.88 12.26
N ALA A 118 -9.97 -14.96 11.64
CA ALA A 118 -9.93 -13.55 12.00
C ALA A 118 -10.43 -13.30 13.43
N GLN A 119 -11.55 -13.94 13.81
CA GLN A 119 -12.11 -13.85 15.15
C GLN A 119 -11.18 -14.45 16.21
N GLU A 120 -10.51 -15.57 15.92
CA GLU A 120 -9.48 -16.16 16.79
C GLU A 120 -8.33 -15.17 17.08
N MET A 121 -8.02 -14.30 16.12
CA MET A 121 -7.02 -13.25 16.25
C MET A 121 -7.57 -11.96 16.89
N GLY A 122 -8.84 -11.96 17.30
CA GLY A 122 -9.51 -10.83 17.95
C GLY A 122 -9.97 -9.73 16.99
N ASP A 123 -10.07 -10.01 15.69
CA ASP A 123 -10.71 -9.12 14.73
C ASP A 123 -12.23 -9.36 14.65
N ASP A 124 -12.95 -8.38 14.10
CA ASP A 124 -14.39 -8.46 13.84
C ASP A 124 -14.66 -8.32 12.33
N PRO A 125 -14.85 -9.45 11.60
CA PRO A 125 -15.13 -9.43 10.17
C PRO A 125 -16.40 -8.68 9.77
N THR A 126 -17.32 -8.45 10.69
CA THR A 126 -18.57 -7.71 10.40
C THR A 126 -18.34 -6.22 10.16
N LYS A 127 -17.17 -5.72 10.56
CA LYS A 127 -16.72 -4.34 10.35
C LYS A 127 -15.88 -4.15 9.09
N TRP A 128 -15.67 -5.22 8.33
CA TRP A 128 -14.87 -5.19 7.11
C TRP A 128 -15.73 -4.83 5.90
N PHE A 129 -15.08 -4.26 4.90
CA PHE A 129 -15.68 -3.95 3.63
C PHE A 129 -14.75 -4.41 2.50
N VAL A 130 -15.34 -4.72 1.35
CA VAL A 130 -14.62 -5.19 0.18
C VAL A 130 -15.08 -4.45 -1.08
N SER A 131 -14.20 -4.41 -2.08
CA SER A 131 -14.52 -3.95 -3.43
C SER A 131 -13.82 -4.84 -4.45
N GLU A 132 -14.59 -5.41 -5.38
CA GLU A 132 -14.06 -6.19 -6.52
C GLU A 132 -13.42 -5.28 -7.58
N THR A 133 -13.84 -4.01 -7.63
CA THR A 133 -13.27 -3.03 -8.54
C THR A 133 -12.22 -2.16 -7.84
N PRO A 134 -11.16 -1.72 -8.55
CA PRO A 134 -10.21 -0.78 -7.99
C PRO A 134 -10.88 0.51 -7.50
N VAL A 135 -10.47 1.00 -6.33
CA VAL A 135 -11.01 2.23 -5.73
C VAL A 135 -10.14 3.43 -6.08
N ASP A 136 -10.75 4.46 -6.65
CA ASP A 136 -10.06 5.71 -7.04
C ASP A 136 -9.51 6.47 -5.84
N LEU A 137 -8.18 6.59 -5.74
CA LEU A 137 -7.49 7.35 -4.68
C LEU A 137 -7.82 8.85 -4.70
N LEU A 138 -8.28 9.43 -5.80
CA LEU A 138 -8.74 10.83 -5.82
C LEU A 138 -10.01 11.04 -5.01
N LYS A 139 -10.74 9.96 -4.67
CA LYS A 139 -11.92 10.00 -3.79
C LYS A 139 -11.57 9.89 -2.31
N SER A 140 -10.30 9.69 -1.96
CA SER A 140 -9.89 9.64 -0.56
C SER A 140 -10.09 11.00 0.12
N ILE A 141 -10.58 10.98 1.35
CA ILE A 141 -10.80 12.17 2.18
C ILE A 141 -9.84 12.28 3.35
N GLN A 142 -9.08 11.21 3.63
CA GLN A 142 -8.15 11.15 4.73
C GLN A 142 -6.92 10.34 4.34
N PHE A 143 -5.79 10.74 4.91
CA PHE A 143 -4.56 9.99 4.87
C PHE A 143 -3.97 9.95 6.27
N TRP A 144 -3.63 8.76 6.72
CA TRP A 144 -3.03 8.50 8.02
C TRP A 144 -1.73 7.75 7.80
N SER A 145 -0.68 8.12 8.51
CA SER A 145 0.58 7.38 8.48
C SER A 145 1.28 7.38 9.82
N SER A 146 2.07 6.33 10.07
CA SER A 146 3.02 6.29 11.16
C SER A 146 4.34 6.92 10.71
N VAL A 147 4.99 7.67 11.60
CA VAL A 147 6.29 8.32 11.33
C VAL A 147 7.46 7.36 11.55
N SER A 148 7.25 6.29 12.32
CA SER A 148 8.30 5.35 12.71
C SER A 148 7.70 4.07 13.24
N ILE A 149 8.39 2.94 13.03
CA ILE A 149 8.02 1.66 13.63
C ILE A 149 7.99 1.72 15.16
N LEU A 150 8.90 2.50 15.74
CA LEU A 150 8.97 2.70 17.19
C LEU A 150 7.80 3.53 17.72
N LYS A 151 7.10 4.25 16.84
CA LYS A 151 5.89 5.04 17.13
C LYS A 151 4.77 4.59 16.20
N PRO A 152 4.22 3.39 16.46
CA PRO A 152 3.35 2.68 15.51
C PRO A 152 1.99 3.33 15.29
N TYR A 153 1.63 4.32 16.12
CA TYR A 153 0.36 5.02 16.04
C TYR A 153 0.27 5.83 14.75
N LEU A 154 -0.89 5.69 14.09
CA LEU A 154 -1.21 6.42 12.89
C LEU A 154 -1.62 7.85 13.25
N GLU A 155 -1.01 8.82 12.59
CA GLU A 155 -1.37 10.23 12.70
C GLU A 155 -1.94 10.72 11.37
N ARG A 156 -2.95 11.59 11.44
CA ARG A 156 -3.56 12.19 10.25
C ARG A 156 -2.59 13.16 9.59
N ARG A 157 -2.44 13.07 8.26
CA ARG A 157 -1.54 13.89 7.44
C ARG A 157 -2.31 14.55 6.28
N ASP A 158 -3.07 15.59 6.58
CA ASP A 158 -3.87 16.29 5.56
C ASP A 158 -3.01 16.92 4.45
N ALA A 159 -1.80 17.39 4.76
CA ALA A 159 -0.88 17.89 3.74
C ALA A 159 -0.51 16.81 2.71
N TYR A 160 -0.26 15.58 3.18
CA TYR A 160 0.14 14.47 2.32
C TYR A 160 -1.02 13.94 1.46
N LEU A 161 -2.28 14.12 1.90
CA LEU A 161 -3.45 13.81 1.08
C LEU A 161 -3.44 14.61 -0.23
N LYS A 162 -3.10 15.90 -0.17
CA LYS A 162 -2.95 16.76 -1.36
C LYS A 162 -1.83 16.26 -2.27
N ASP A 163 -0.68 15.92 -1.69
CA ASP A 163 0.47 15.41 -2.45
C ASP A 163 0.14 14.10 -3.14
N MET A 164 -0.57 13.19 -2.45
CA MET A 164 -1.09 11.96 -3.04
C MET A 164 -2.02 12.26 -4.21
N HIS A 165 -2.99 13.17 -4.08
CA HIS A 165 -3.87 13.53 -5.19
C HIS A 165 -3.10 14.10 -6.39
N ASN A 166 -2.08 14.92 -6.15
CA ASN A 166 -1.23 15.44 -7.22
C ASN A 166 -0.44 14.33 -7.91
N MET A 167 0.17 13.43 -7.14
CA MET A 167 0.85 12.24 -7.66
C MET A 167 -0.07 11.42 -8.57
N VAL A 168 -1.31 11.20 -8.13
CA VAL A 168 -2.31 10.43 -8.88
C VAL A 168 -2.73 11.13 -10.17
N ARG A 169 -3.00 12.44 -10.14
CA ARG A 169 -3.34 13.21 -11.34
C ARG A 169 -2.21 13.19 -12.36
N ASN A 170 -0.99 13.46 -11.92
CA ASN A 170 0.21 13.44 -12.76
C ASN A 170 0.35 12.07 -13.47
N CYS A 171 0.21 10.97 -12.74
CA CYS A 171 0.32 9.62 -13.33
C CYS A 171 -0.86 9.21 -14.23
N ARG A 172 -1.98 9.94 -14.22
CA ARG A 172 -3.11 9.76 -15.17
C ARG A 172 -2.90 10.55 -16.44
N GLU A 173 -2.42 11.77 -16.29
CA GLU A 173 -2.29 12.73 -17.39
C GLU A 173 -1.05 12.46 -18.26
N ARG A 174 -0.06 11.74 -17.73
CA ARG A 174 1.23 11.53 -18.42
C ARG A 174 1.76 10.12 -18.24
N ASP A 175 2.14 9.52 -19.35
CA ASP A 175 2.84 8.24 -19.36
C ASP A 175 4.31 8.40 -18.96
N GLY A 176 4.86 7.37 -18.31
CA GLY A 176 6.28 7.31 -17.93
C GLY A 176 6.66 8.12 -16.69
N ILE A 177 5.72 8.69 -15.94
CA ILE A 177 6.03 9.32 -14.66
C ILE A 177 6.50 8.29 -13.64
N TYR A 178 7.64 8.57 -13.03
CA TYR A 178 8.17 7.86 -11.89
C TYR A 178 8.04 8.71 -10.63
N ILE A 179 7.31 8.20 -9.64
CA ILE A 179 7.25 8.79 -8.31
C ILE A 179 8.34 8.12 -7.46
N PRO A 180 9.33 8.88 -6.94
CA PRO A 180 10.35 8.31 -6.10
C PRO A 180 9.73 7.80 -4.78
N PRO A 181 10.29 6.74 -4.19
CA PRO A 181 9.80 6.25 -2.91
C PRO A 181 9.90 7.33 -1.81
N SER A 182 8.89 7.42 -0.94
CA SER A 182 8.76 8.53 0.02
C SER A 182 9.81 8.55 1.14
N TRP A 183 10.65 7.52 1.24
CA TRP A 183 11.79 7.48 2.16
C TRP A 183 13.04 8.19 1.61
N LEU A 184 13.07 8.51 0.31
CA LEU A 184 14.16 9.29 -0.27
C LEU A 184 14.00 10.75 0.08
N LYS A 185 15.08 11.37 0.57
CA LYS A 185 15.15 12.84 0.65
C LYS A 185 15.10 13.44 -0.76
N PRO A 186 14.63 14.69 -0.92
CA PRO A 186 14.58 15.36 -2.23
C PRO A 186 15.90 15.28 -3.00
N ASP A 187 17.04 15.49 -2.35
CA ASP A 187 18.36 15.42 -3.00
C ASP A 187 18.72 14.00 -3.46
N GLN A 188 18.31 12.97 -2.69
CA GLN A 188 18.51 11.57 -3.05
C GLN A 188 17.60 11.16 -4.22
N ALA A 189 16.36 11.64 -4.23
CA ALA A 189 15.45 11.44 -5.36
C ALA A 189 15.98 12.11 -6.64
N ARG A 190 16.48 13.35 -6.55
CA ARG A 190 17.12 14.05 -7.67
C ARG A 190 18.35 13.31 -8.18
N ALA A 191 19.21 12.82 -7.27
CA ALA A 191 20.40 12.05 -7.62
C ALA A 191 20.07 10.70 -8.27
N LEU A 192 19.00 10.03 -7.83
CA LEU A 192 18.48 8.81 -8.45
C LEU A 192 18.05 9.10 -9.88
N VAL A 193 17.26 10.15 -10.09
CA VAL A 193 16.75 10.53 -11.41
C VAL A 193 17.85 10.98 -12.37
N ALA A 194 18.87 11.69 -11.88
CA ALA A 194 20.02 12.09 -12.68
C ALA A 194 20.73 10.90 -13.35
N ARG A 195 20.69 9.71 -12.74
CA ARG A 195 21.24 8.47 -13.33
C ARG A 195 20.43 7.92 -14.50
N PHE A 196 19.14 8.24 -14.57
CA PHE A 196 18.23 7.80 -15.64
C PHE A 196 18.09 8.83 -16.76
N GLY A 197 18.65 10.04 -16.61
CA GLY A 197 18.60 11.09 -17.62
C GLY A 197 17.20 11.64 -17.90
N VAL A 198 16.27 11.49 -16.95
CA VAL A 198 14.88 11.97 -17.08
C VAL A 198 14.69 13.29 -16.30
N PRO A 199 13.77 14.18 -16.73
CA PRO A 199 13.54 15.44 -16.03
C PRO A 199 12.89 15.22 -14.65
N VAL A 200 13.27 16.08 -13.69
CA VAL A 200 12.71 16.10 -12.32
C VAL A 200 11.83 17.32 -12.15
N PHE A 201 10.72 17.14 -11.47
CA PHE A 201 9.81 18.22 -11.14
C PHE A 201 9.30 18.08 -9.70
N ASP A 202 9.04 19.21 -9.05
CA ASP A 202 8.41 19.20 -7.74
C ASP A 202 6.90 19.00 -7.89
N GLY A 203 6.26 18.30 -6.93
CA GLY A 203 4.86 17.86 -7.05
C GLY A 203 3.81 18.97 -7.08
N ASP A 204 4.20 20.21 -6.78
CA ASP A 204 3.40 21.43 -6.79
C ASP A 204 3.68 22.33 -8.00
N GLN A 205 4.68 22.02 -8.82
CA GLN A 205 5.00 22.77 -10.02
C GLN A 205 4.08 22.37 -11.18
N LYS A 206 3.63 23.37 -11.94
CA LYS A 206 3.05 23.10 -13.26
C LYS A 206 4.16 22.55 -14.16
N LEU A 207 4.04 21.27 -14.47
CA LEU A 207 4.95 20.59 -15.38
C LEU A 207 4.84 21.21 -16.79
N PRO A 208 5.94 21.41 -17.53
CA PRO A 208 5.90 21.89 -18.91
C PRO A 208 4.99 21.02 -19.77
N GLU A 209 4.29 21.61 -20.74
CA GLU A 209 3.51 20.87 -21.74
C GLU A 209 4.46 19.92 -22.48
N GLN A 210 4.03 18.67 -22.72
CA GLN A 210 4.86 17.69 -23.44
C GLN A 210 5.29 18.27 -24.78
N ILE A 211 6.60 18.35 -25.01
CA ILE A 211 7.13 18.47 -26.37
C ILE A 211 7.01 17.07 -26.94
N GLY A 212 6.08 16.90 -27.89
CA GLY A 212 5.77 15.62 -28.54
C GLY A 212 6.96 15.01 -29.27
#